data_AF-A0A354BLJ8-F1
#
_entry.id   AF-A0A354BLJ8-F1
#
_cell.length_a   1.000
_cell.length_b   1.000
_cell.length_c   1.000
_cell.angle_alpha   90.00
_cell.angle_beta   90.00
_cell.angle_gamma   90.00
#
_symmetry.space_group_name_H-M   'P 1'
#
loop_
_entity.id
_entity.type
_entity.pdbx_description
1 polymer ?
#
loop_
_entity_poly.entity_id
_entity_poly.type
_entity_poly.pdbx_seq_one_letter_code
_entity_poly.pdbx_strand_id
1 'polypeptide(L)'
;APSEVTKPRRKSVKITPRTTVKEFAELIGQRPADIVRKLMEMGQMLTFHQPMNLDAAAMLAEESGVKIDIAVEKVGDDLLQDVLETGGEERPEPRPPVVTIMGHVDHGKTSLLDAIRQTNVAEGEAG
;
A
#
# COMPACT_ATOMS: atom_id res chain seq x y z
N ALA A 1 35.92 1.24 -21.93
CA ALA A 1 36.00 0.03 -21.09
C ALA A 1 36.55 0.41 -19.72
N PRO A 2 36.17 -0.23 -18.60
CA PRO A 2 35.26 -1.36 -18.46
C PRO A 2 33.93 -0.96 -17.78
N SER A 3 32.83 -1.42 -18.36
CA SER A 3 31.50 -1.43 -17.78
C SER A 3 31.45 -2.53 -16.72
N GLU A 4 31.65 -2.14 -15.47
CA GLU A 4 31.49 -3.03 -14.33
C GLU A 4 30.00 -3.19 -14.04
N VAL A 5 29.43 -4.19 -14.71
CA VAL A 5 28.06 -4.67 -14.53
C VAL A 5 27.95 -5.24 -13.12
N THR A 6 27.22 -4.52 -12.25
CA THR A 6 26.79 -5.05 -10.95
C THR A 6 25.76 -6.14 -11.21
N LYS A 7 26.22 -7.39 -11.33
CA LYS A 7 25.45 -8.61 -11.62
C LYS A 7 24.00 -8.57 -11.10
N PRO A 8 22.97 -8.77 -11.96
CA PRO A 8 21.64 -9.12 -11.46
C PRO A 8 21.71 -10.54 -10.90
N ARG A 9 21.63 -10.67 -9.57
CA ARG A 9 21.77 -11.96 -8.88
C ARG A 9 20.47 -12.76 -8.81
N ARG A 10 19.43 -12.37 -9.54
CA ARG A 10 18.16 -13.10 -9.61
C ARG A 10 17.58 -13.04 -11.03
N LYS A 11 17.20 -14.21 -11.55
CA LYS A 11 16.52 -14.36 -12.85
C LYS A 11 15.06 -13.87 -12.81
N SER A 12 14.57 -13.53 -11.63
CA SER A 12 13.24 -12.97 -11.38
C SER A 12 13.35 -11.82 -10.37
N VAL A 13 12.77 -10.67 -10.71
CA VAL A 13 12.66 -9.50 -9.82
C VAL A 13 11.19 -9.31 -9.47
N LYS A 14 10.89 -9.22 -8.17
CA LYS A 14 9.56 -8.85 -7.68
C LYS A 14 9.44 -7.34 -7.62
N ILE A 15 8.50 -6.77 -8.38
CA ILE A 15 8.20 -5.33 -8.34
C ILE A 15 6.86 -5.14 -7.67
N THR A 16 6.80 -4.19 -6.74
CA THR A 16 5.59 -3.80 -6.02
C THR A 16 5.00 -2.52 -6.62
N PRO A 17 3.69 -2.27 -6.46
CA PRO A 17 3.13 -0.95 -6.74
C PRO A 17 3.88 0.10 -5.91
N ARG A 18 4.31 1.22 -6.53
CA ARG A 18 5.10 2.32 -5.92
C ARG A 18 6.63 2.11 -5.85
N THR A 19 7.22 1.12 -6.51
CA THR A 19 8.69 1.05 -6.63
C THR A 19 9.25 2.31 -7.33
N THR A 20 10.29 2.91 -6.75
CA THR A 20 10.97 4.07 -7.32
C THR A 20 11.95 3.69 -8.42
N VAL A 21 12.31 4.64 -9.29
CA VAL A 21 13.30 4.40 -10.37
C VAL A 21 14.64 3.90 -9.81
N LYS A 22 15.07 4.43 -8.66
CA LYS A 22 16.30 4.00 -7.98
C LYS A 22 16.21 2.53 -7.51
N GLU A 23 15.13 2.17 -6.82
CA GLU A 23 14.93 0.80 -6.30
C GLU A 23 14.82 -0.20 -7.45
N PHE A 24 14.11 0.16 -8.52
CA PHE A 24 14.03 -0.68 -9.72
C PHE A 24 15.41 -0.92 -10.35
N ALA A 25 16.23 0.13 -10.48
CA ALA A 25 17.57 0.03 -11.03
C ALA A 25 18.48 -0.89 -10.18
N GLU A 26 18.38 -0.79 -8.85
CA GLU A 26 19.07 -1.69 -7.91
C GLU A 26 18.62 -3.15 -8.07
N LEU A 27 17.31 -3.37 -8.27
CA LEU A 27 16.75 -4.71 -8.45
C LEU A 27 17.21 -5.40 -9.74
N ILE A 28 17.31 -4.66 -10.86
CA ILE A 28 17.80 -5.18 -12.15
C ILE A 28 19.33 -5.10 -12.30
N GLY A 29 20.04 -4.57 -11.31
CA GLY A 29 21.50 -4.44 -11.32
C GLY A 29 22.03 -3.44 -12.36
N GLN A 30 21.25 -2.42 -12.70
CA GLN A 30 21.66 -1.34 -13.62
C GLN A 30 21.82 -0.01 -12.90
N ARG A 31 22.56 0.91 -13.52
CA ARG A 31 22.71 2.26 -12.96
C ARG A 31 21.38 3.00 -13.11
N PRO A 32 20.90 3.72 -12.07
CA PRO A 32 19.68 4.50 -12.17
C PRO A 32 19.69 5.50 -13.34
N ALA A 33 20.86 6.04 -13.69
CA ALA A 33 21.00 6.97 -14.82
C ALA A 33 20.70 6.33 -16.19
N ASP A 34 21.05 5.06 -16.38
CA ASP A 34 20.75 4.33 -17.62
C ASP A 34 19.25 4.06 -17.74
N ILE A 35 18.57 3.81 -16.62
CA ILE A 35 17.11 3.62 -16.57
C ILE A 35 16.36 4.94 -16.84
N VAL A 36 16.81 6.05 -16.26
CA VAL A 36 16.24 7.38 -16.55
C VAL A 36 16.37 7.72 -18.03
N ARG A 37 17.52 7.41 -18.66
CA ARG A 37 17.69 7.64 -20.11
C ARG A 37 16.69 6.84 -20.94
N LYS A 38 16.49 5.56 -20.62
CA LYS A 38 15.51 4.71 -21.32
C LYS A 38 14.07 5.18 -21.11
N LEU A 39 13.74 5.63 -19.89
CA LEU A 39 12.43 6.24 -19.61
C LEU A 39 12.19 7.49 -20.45
N MET A 40 13.22 8.32 -20.68
CA MET A 40 13.13 9.48 -21.56
C MET A 40 12.88 9.09 -23.02
N GLU A 41 13.51 8.01 -23.53
CA GLU A 41 13.26 7.48 -24.87
C GLU A 41 11.82 6.97 -25.04
N MET A 42 11.24 6.42 -23.97
CA MET A 42 9.83 6.02 -23.89
C MET A 42 8.85 7.19 -23.68
N GLY A 43 9.35 8.44 -23.61
CA GLY A 43 8.53 9.64 -23.41
C GLY A 43 8.08 9.89 -21.96
N GLN A 44 8.63 9.15 -20.99
CA GLN A 44 8.33 9.32 -19.56
C GLN A 44 9.47 10.04 -18.84
N MET A 45 9.23 11.28 -18.42
CA MET A 45 10.18 12.04 -17.62
C MET A 45 9.99 11.74 -16.12
N LEU A 46 10.77 10.79 -15.61
CA LEU A 46 10.82 10.44 -14.19
C LEU A 46 12.21 10.68 -13.59
N THR A 47 12.25 11.12 -12.34
CA THR A 47 13.48 11.31 -11.55
C THR A 47 13.73 10.13 -10.61
N PHE A 48 14.94 10.02 -10.06
CA PHE A 48 15.38 8.86 -9.26
C PHE A 48 14.46 8.45 -8.12
N HIS A 49 13.85 9.42 -7.44
CA HIS A 49 13.00 9.19 -6.26
C HIS A 49 11.50 9.14 -6.59
N GLN A 50 11.13 9.30 -7.86
CA GLN A 50 9.74 9.24 -8.27
C GLN A 50 9.29 7.78 -8.44
N PRO A 51 8.04 7.46 -8.08
CA PRO A 51 7.46 6.16 -8.35
C PRO A 51 7.34 5.97 -9.86
N MET A 52 7.68 4.77 -10.32
CA MET A 52 7.57 4.38 -11.72
C MET A 52 6.31 3.55 -11.95
N ASN A 53 5.69 3.66 -13.13
CA ASN A 53 4.56 2.81 -13.50
C ASN A 53 5.03 1.36 -13.72
N LEU A 54 4.20 0.39 -13.32
CA LEU A 54 4.47 -1.03 -13.49
C LEU A 54 4.60 -1.41 -14.98
N ASP A 55 3.80 -0.80 -15.86
CA ASP A 55 3.87 -1.04 -17.30
C ASP A 55 5.22 -0.63 -17.89
N ALA A 56 5.73 0.53 -17.44
CA ALA A 56 7.03 1.03 -17.86
C ALA A 56 8.18 0.16 -17.32
N ALA A 57 8.06 -0.27 -16.06
CA ALA A 57 9.00 -1.20 -15.45
C ALA A 57 9.05 -2.54 -16.21
N ALA A 58 7.88 -3.07 -16.59
CA ALA A 58 7.73 -4.29 -17.38
C ALA A 58 8.49 -4.20 -18.71
N MET A 59 8.21 -3.15 -19.49
CA MET A 59 8.88 -2.91 -20.77
C MET A 59 10.41 -2.77 -20.63
N LEU A 60 10.87 -2.05 -19.60
CA LEU A 60 12.31 -1.83 -19.37
C LEU A 60 13.04 -3.11 -18.96
N ALA A 61 12.39 -4.01 -18.22
CA ALA A 61 13.05 -5.27 -17.87
C ALA A 61 13.04 -6.29 -18.99
N GLU A 62 11.99 -6.31 -19.84
CA GLU A 62 12.01 -7.10 -21.08
C GLU A 62 13.20 -6.71 -21.95
N GLU A 63 13.42 -5.40 -22.15
CA GLU A 63 14.57 -4.87 -22.88
C GLU A 63 15.91 -5.20 -22.20
N SER A 64 15.90 -5.29 -20.87
CA SER A 64 17.06 -5.63 -20.06
C SER A 64 17.29 -7.14 -19.89
N GLY A 65 16.43 -7.98 -20.47
CA GLY A 65 16.52 -9.45 -20.39
C GLY A 65 16.24 -10.02 -18.99
N VAL A 66 15.57 -9.28 -18.11
CA VAL A 66 15.22 -9.71 -16.74
C VAL A 66 13.72 -10.03 -16.70
N LYS A 67 13.35 -11.22 -16.23
CA LYS A 67 11.94 -11.52 -15.98
C LYS A 67 11.48 -10.76 -14.75
N ILE A 68 10.43 -9.95 -14.89
CA ILE A 68 9.73 -9.37 -13.74
C ILE A 68 8.61 -10.33 -13.37
N ASP A 69 8.59 -10.73 -12.10
CA ASP A 69 7.36 -11.20 -11.48
C ASP A 69 6.70 -9.97 -10.88
N ILE A 70 5.68 -9.43 -11.57
CA ILE A 70 4.90 -8.34 -10.97
C ILE A 70 4.21 -8.99 -9.79
N ALA A 71 4.66 -8.65 -8.58
CA ALA A 71 3.91 -8.93 -7.39
C ALA A 71 2.75 -7.92 -7.41
N VAL A 72 1.82 -8.14 -8.35
CA VAL A 72 0.45 -7.71 -8.15
C VAL A 72 0.08 -8.48 -6.92
N GLU A 73 0.15 -7.79 -5.80
CA GLU A 73 -0.43 -8.24 -4.57
C GLU A 73 -1.88 -8.66 -4.90
N LYS A 74 -2.05 -9.96 -5.18
CA LYS A 74 -3.23 -10.72 -4.78
C LYS A 74 -3.44 -10.66 -3.26
N VAL A 75 -2.73 -9.81 -2.53
CA VAL A 75 -3.03 -9.48 -1.14
C VAL A 75 -4.41 -8.85 -1.03
N GLY A 76 -4.96 -8.25 -2.10
CA GLY A 76 -6.38 -7.87 -2.13
C GLY A 76 -7.34 -9.07 -2.11
N ASP A 77 -7.07 -10.10 -2.92
CA ASP A 77 -7.91 -11.31 -2.99
C ASP A 77 -7.69 -12.25 -1.78
N ASP A 78 -6.45 -12.45 -1.33
CA ASP A 78 -6.14 -13.29 -0.15
C ASP A 78 -6.66 -12.64 1.14
N LEU A 79 -6.55 -11.32 1.32
CA LEU A 79 -7.18 -10.65 2.48
C LEU A 79 -8.71 -10.70 2.41
N LEU A 80 -9.29 -10.60 1.20
CA LEU A 80 -10.74 -10.74 1.04
C LEU A 80 -11.17 -12.19 1.31
N GLN A 81 -10.39 -13.18 0.89
CA GLN A 81 -10.60 -14.59 1.18
C GLN A 81 -10.50 -14.88 2.68
N ASP A 82 -9.49 -14.36 3.38
CA ASP A 82 -9.38 -14.52 4.85
C ASP A 82 -10.59 -13.90 5.57
N VAL A 83 -11.13 -12.77 5.08
CA VAL A 83 -12.35 -12.13 5.62
C VAL A 83 -13.63 -12.90 5.27
N LEU A 84 -13.67 -13.57 4.11
CA LEU A 84 -14.81 -14.39 3.67
C LEU A 84 -14.80 -15.78 4.31
N GLU A 85 -13.64 -16.38 4.53
CA GLU A 85 -13.45 -17.69 5.17
C GLU A 85 -13.61 -17.62 6.70
N THR A 86 -13.35 -16.46 7.31
CA THR A 86 -13.76 -16.19 8.71
C THR A 86 -15.26 -15.94 8.87
N GLY A 87 -15.98 -15.71 7.77
CA GLY A 87 -17.44 -15.78 7.71
C GLY A 87 -17.91 -17.23 7.52
N GLY A 88 -17.61 -18.08 8.50
CA GLY A 88 -18.08 -19.47 8.51
C GLY A 88 -19.60 -19.55 8.29
N GLU A 89 -20.09 -20.74 7.93
CA GLU A 89 -21.50 -21.10 7.75
C GLU A 89 -22.36 -20.97 9.03
N GLU A 90 -22.03 -20.03 9.91
CA GLU A 90 -22.80 -19.67 11.08
C GLU A 90 -23.86 -18.65 10.68
N ARG A 91 -25.12 -18.97 11.03
CA ARG A 91 -26.21 -17.99 10.94
C ARG A 91 -25.76 -16.72 11.67
N PRO A 92 -25.90 -15.53 11.07
CA PRO A 92 -25.55 -14.29 11.74
C PRO A 92 -26.40 -14.16 13.01
N GLU A 93 -25.74 -14.22 14.17
CA GLU A 93 -26.42 -14.00 15.44
C GLU A 93 -26.83 -12.52 15.56
N PRO A 94 -28.01 -12.22 16.13
CA PRO A 94 -28.41 -10.85 16.38
C PRO A 94 -27.46 -10.21 17.40
N ARG A 95 -26.64 -9.25 16.94
CA ARG A 95 -25.74 -8.46 17.79
C ARG A 95 -26.34 -7.07 18.07
N PRO A 96 -26.12 -6.50 19.27
CA PRO A 96 -26.56 -5.14 19.57
C PRO A 96 -25.85 -4.10 18.67
N PRO A 97 -26.51 -2.98 18.35
CA PRO A 97 -25.90 -1.92 17.54
C PRO A 97 -24.77 -1.22 18.31
N VAL A 98 -23.67 -0.93 17.62
CA VAL A 98 -22.60 -0.07 18.13
C VAL A 98 -22.87 1.36 17.67
N VAL A 99 -22.94 2.30 18.60
CA VAL A 99 -23.27 3.71 18.32
C VAL A 99 -22.14 4.61 18.83
N THR A 100 -21.67 5.51 17.97
CA THR A 100 -20.69 6.55 18.31
C THR A 100 -21.37 7.92 18.27
N ILE A 101 -21.11 8.75 19.29
CA ILE A 101 -21.67 10.10 19.42
C ILE A 101 -20.56 11.12 19.15
N MET A 102 -20.68 11.90 18.07
CA MET A 102 -19.72 12.93 17.66
C MET A 102 -20.36 14.32 17.64
N GLY A 103 -19.56 15.37 17.83
CA GLY A 103 -20.03 16.77 17.89
C GLY A 103 -18.98 17.73 18.46
N HIS A 104 -19.21 19.04 18.32
CA HIS A 104 -18.31 20.10 18.78
C HIS A 104 -18.11 20.08 20.32
N VAL A 105 -17.09 20.79 20.81
CA VAL A 105 -16.83 20.95 22.25
C VAL A 105 -18.06 21.58 22.93
N ASP A 106 -18.40 21.14 24.14
CA ASP A 106 -19.55 21.60 24.93
C ASP A 106 -20.97 21.34 24.37
N HIS A 107 -21.10 20.49 23.35
CA HIS A 107 -22.42 20.08 22.83
C HIS A 107 -23.12 18.98 23.67
N GLY A 108 -22.72 18.78 24.93
CA GLY A 108 -23.41 17.87 25.85
C GLY A 108 -23.36 16.39 25.49
N LYS A 109 -22.35 15.94 24.73
CA LYS A 109 -22.17 14.51 24.35
C LYS A 109 -22.10 13.58 25.57
N THR A 110 -21.31 13.96 26.57
CA THR A 110 -21.20 13.21 27.83
C THR A 110 -22.51 13.25 28.61
N SER A 111 -23.15 14.42 28.70
CA SER A 111 -24.45 14.59 29.38
C SER A 111 -25.56 13.72 28.79
N LEU A 112 -25.59 13.56 27.46
CA LEU A 112 -26.52 12.66 26.77
C LEU A 112 -26.27 11.19 27.18
N LEU A 113 -25.00 10.76 27.22
CA LEU A 113 -24.64 9.41 27.68
C LEU A 113 -25.00 9.20 29.15
N ASP A 114 -24.81 10.21 30.00
CA ASP A 114 -25.15 10.17 31.41
C ASP A 114 -26.66 10.02 31.65
N ALA A 115 -27.49 10.75 30.90
CA ALA A 115 -28.94 10.60 30.96
C ALA A 115 -29.41 9.20 30.53
N ILE A 116 -28.78 8.60 29.50
CA ILE A 116 -29.08 7.23 29.05
C ILE A 116 -28.63 6.20 30.09
N ARG A 117 -27.47 6.41 30.70
CA ARG A 117 -26.85 5.45 31.65
C ARG A 117 -27.31 5.63 33.09
N GLN A 118 -28.08 6.68 33.39
CA GLN A 118 -28.41 7.11 34.76
C GLN A 118 -27.16 7.28 35.62
N THR A 119 -26.08 7.78 34.99
CA THR A 119 -24.81 8.09 35.64
C THR A 119 -24.59 9.59 35.63
N ASN A 120 -23.60 10.05 36.40
CA ASN A 120 -23.21 11.46 36.41
C ASN A 120 -21.69 11.56 36.29
N VAL A 121 -21.17 11.15 35.13
CA VAL A 121 -19.73 11.12 34.85
C VAL A 121 -19.24 12.50 34.42
N ALA A 122 -20.10 13.30 33.76
CA ALA A 122 -19.77 14.66 33.33
C ALA A 122 -19.33 15.58 34.49
N GLU A 123 -19.82 15.38 35.71
CA GLU A 123 -19.38 16.13 36.90
C GLU A 123 -17.95 15.78 37.36
N GLY A 124 -17.47 14.57 37.03
CA GLY A 124 -16.15 14.07 37.39
C GLY A 124 -15.15 14.08 36.24
N GLU A 125 -15.55 14.49 35.04
CA GLU A 125 -14.64 14.68 33.92
C GLU A 125 -13.71 15.86 34.21
N ALA A 126 -12.41 15.62 34.10
CA ALA A 126 -11.43 16.70 34.17
C ALA A 126 -11.61 17.58 32.92
N GLY A 127 -12.13 18.79 33.13
CA GLY A 127 -12.05 19.88 32.16
C GLY A 127 -10.64 20.43 32.06
#